data_AF-A0A9N8EUC5-F1
#
_entry.id   AF-A0A9N8EUC5-F1
#
_cell.length_a   1.000
_cell.length_b   1.000
_cell.length_c   1.000
_cell.angle_alpha   90.00
_cell.angle_beta   90.00
_cell.angle_gamma   90.00
#
_symmetry.space_group_name_H-M   'P 1'
#
loop_
_entity.id
_entity.type
_entity.pdbx_description
1 polymer ?
#
loop_
_entity_poly.entity_id
_entity_poly.type
_entity_poly.pdbx_seq_one_letter_code
_entity_poly.pdbx_strand_id
1 'polypeptide(L)'
;MDSSSTNYDPNSIISAADARLTAGDLSGGTLAFQSALLTWVDDAREASVPNEALNDAIATLWLAYAQFLRKAKQFKSATDAYEEAIKCPIAGKVGMVWLDYARFAEERDKKRTAQSVFLRALVGDGKEYLEGAVKDEQDRQLLWQEFLEFMRKSNPSLTLASLQAAVENEHLGVTDNSPIPPGAQSPVRSGSPVPPASKRARWAEPQAEESKTHVVMLESVEAEAAELLNRTNQPHLPPEIAAAWMVRDGDTPPQPPEPPLFGPTPPKLSDPTAKDILGEELAYKLMQCLLKPSGDAVLQVCRALWTMTALQEESAAKSLERLDKSLLAEHEKIEATLDTRLAVAGAARSAVVQMNDKERESFQQACRQQRLGRSNEVAWECRQLLCVQQQLLTHMNVPGFDGPTVDASALDLQARICSFLHSAFYVRNRIGEGPHRATLKSQSERLKKILDDPNRSVSPVPPPSTAATFAGAPPMPNNNPNNYGGGQYPMPGAMGMPPMHQQQQPPPHYGGMPPMGYQQAQPGPYGQQPHVQQQQQQQHQQYYYQ
;
A
#
# COMPACT_ATOMS: atom_id res chain seq x y z
N MET A 1 -4.04 -15.24 -12.89
CA MET A 1 -4.68 -13.92 -12.68
C MET A 1 -4.32 -13.10 -13.89
N ASP A 2 -5.26 -12.93 -14.80
CA ASP A 2 -5.05 -12.12 -16.00
C ASP A 2 -4.94 -10.68 -15.54
N SER A 3 -3.72 -10.14 -15.59
CA SER A 3 -3.48 -8.71 -15.44
C SER A 3 -4.31 -8.02 -16.50
N SER A 4 -5.50 -7.54 -16.12
CA SER A 4 -6.35 -6.70 -16.96
C SER A 4 -5.45 -5.62 -17.52
N SER A 5 -5.11 -5.73 -18.80
CA SER A 5 -4.15 -4.84 -19.44
C SER A 5 -4.82 -3.48 -19.49
N THR A 6 -4.59 -2.65 -18.47
CA THR A 6 -5.08 -1.28 -18.39
C THR A 6 -4.48 -0.57 -19.60
N ASN A 7 -5.33 -0.26 -20.57
CA ASN A 7 -4.89 0.45 -21.76
C ASN A 7 -4.65 1.92 -21.37
N TYR A 8 -3.39 2.29 -21.17
CA TYR A 8 -2.97 3.64 -20.81
C TYR A 8 -2.98 4.57 -22.04
N ASP A 9 -4.18 4.82 -22.59
CA ASP A 9 -4.35 5.69 -23.76
C ASP A 9 -4.70 7.13 -23.34
N PRO A 10 -3.76 8.10 -23.40
CA PRO A 10 -4.01 9.48 -23.00
C PRO A 10 -5.10 10.14 -23.84
N ASN A 11 -5.27 9.73 -25.11
CA ASN A 11 -6.25 10.36 -26.01
C ASN A 11 -7.69 10.15 -25.52
N SER A 12 -7.97 9.01 -24.88
CA SER A 12 -9.27 8.73 -24.30
C SER A 12 -9.64 9.74 -23.19
N ILE A 13 -8.70 10.05 -22.29
CA ILE A 13 -8.88 11.02 -21.20
C ILE A 13 -8.97 12.44 -21.75
N ILE A 14 -8.12 12.78 -22.73
CA ILE A 14 -8.12 14.09 -23.39
C ILE A 14 -9.46 14.36 -24.06
N SER A 15 -9.96 13.40 -24.85
CA SER A 15 -11.24 13.53 -25.55
C SER A 15 -12.40 13.68 -24.56
N ALA A 16 -12.41 12.88 -23.50
CA ALA A 16 -13.43 12.97 -22.46
C ALA A 16 -13.41 14.32 -21.71
N ALA A 17 -12.22 14.85 -21.41
CA ALA A 17 -12.10 16.14 -20.73
C ALA A 17 -12.48 17.32 -21.65
N ASP A 18 -12.05 17.33 -22.91
CA ASP A 18 -12.41 18.35 -23.89
C ASP A 18 -13.93 18.36 -24.17
N ALA A 19 -14.59 17.20 -24.19
CA ALA A 19 -16.05 17.10 -24.27
C ALA A 19 -16.73 17.76 -23.06
N ARG A 20 -16.20 17.56 -21.84
CA ARG A 20 -16.70 18.23 -20.62
C ARG A 20 -16.49 19.74 -20.64
N LEU A 21 -15.35 20.21 -21.15
CA LEU A 21 -15.10 21.64 -21.32
C LEU A 21 -16.09 22.28 -22.29
N THR A 22 -16.38 21.60 -23.40
CA THR A 22 -17.38 22.05 -24.39
C THR A 22 -18.78 22.12 -23.77
N ALA A 23 -19.09 21.23 -22.83
CA ALA A 23 -20.32 21.26 -22.04
C ALA A 23 -20.33 22.30 -20.90
N GLY A 24 -19.24 23.07 -20.71
CA GLY A 24 -19.09 24.02 -19.61
C GLY A 24 -18.73 23.41 -18.26
N ASP A 25 -18.47 22.10 -18.21
CA ASP A 25 -18.06 21.38 -16.99
C ASP A 25 -16.54 21.34 -16.86
N LEU A 26 -15.96 22.50 -16.48
CA LEU A 26 -14.53 22.62 -16.22
C LEU A 26 -14.08 21.70 -15.08
N SER A 27 -14.88 21.58 -14.02
CA SER A 27 -14.56 20.78 -12.84
C SER A 27 -14.46 19.30 -13.19
N GLY A 28 -15.41 18.79 -13.98
CA GLY A 28 -15.39 17.40 -14.43
C GLY A 28 -14.21 17.12 -15.37
N GLY A 29 -13.85 18.05 -16.26
CA GLY A 29 -12.67 17.88 -17.12
C GLY A 29 -11.37 17.81 -16.31
N THR A 30 -11.19 18.72 -15.35
CA THR A 30 -10.05 18.71 -14.42
C THR A 30 -9.97 17.41 -13.61
N LEU A 31 -11.10 16.93 -13.10
CA LEU A 31 -11.16 15.69 -12.32
C LEU A 31 -10.77 14.47 -13.16
N ALA A 32 -11.13 14.44 -14.45
CA ALA A 32 -10.76 13.35 -15.36
C ALA A 32 -9.23 13.25 -15.52
N PHE A 33 -8.54 14.37 -15.74
CA PHE A 33 -7.08 14.40 -15.80
C PHE A 33 -6.44 14.00 -14.47
N GLN A 34 -6.88 14.60 -13.35
CA GLN A 34 -6.25 14.36 -12.04
C GLN A 34 -6.42 12.91 -11.56
N SER A 35 -7.57 12.29 -11.82
CA SER A 35 -7.82 10.88 -11.45
C SER A 35 -7.00 9.92 -12.30
N ALA A 36 -6.89 10.16 -13.60
CA ALA A 36 -6.05 9.37 -14.50
C ALA A 36 -4.56 9.53 -14.16
N LEU A 37 -4.06 10.76 -14.01
CA LEU A 37 -2.68 11.05 -13.62
C LEU A 37 -2.31 10.42 -12.29
N LEU A 38 -3.21 10.48 -11.29
CA LEU A 38 -2.99 9.81 -10.00
C LEU A 38 -2.79 8.31 -10.20
N THR A 39 -3.74 7.67 -10.88
CA THR A 39 -3.73 6.22 -11.07
C THR A 39 -2.49 5.79 -11.84
N TRP A 40 -2.19 6.45 -12.96
CA TRP A 40 -1.09 6.04 -13.85
C TRP A 40 0.29 6.27 -13.23
N VAL A 41 0.47 7.36 -12.47
CA VAL A 41 1.72 7.62 -11.76
C VAL A 41 1.95 6.59 -10.65
N ASP A 42 0.90 6.18 -9.94
CA ASP A 42 0.99 5.12 -8.93
C ASP A 42 1.32 3.77 -9.59
N ASP A 43 0.62 3.41 -10.67
CA ASP A 43 0.86 2.17 -11.42
C ASP A 43 2.31 2.12 -11.96
N ALA A 44 2.82 3.24 -12.46
CA ALA A 44 4.21 3.36 -12.94
C ALA A 44 5.25 3.30 -11.80
N ARG A 45 4.91 3.78 -10.60
CA ARG A 45 5.79 3.70 -9.42
C ARG A 45 5.84 2.29 -8.85
N GLU A 46 4.71 1.58 -8.89
CA GLU A 46 4.57 0.22 -8.35
C GLU A 46 5.03 -0.85 -9.35
N ALA A 47 5.18 -0.50 -10.62
CA ALA A 47 5.73 -1.39 -11.63
C ALA A 47 7.18 -1.80 -11.29
N SER A 48 7.42 -3.11 -11.22
CA SER A 48 8.75 -3.68 -10.95
C SER A 48 9.73 -3.46 -12.11
N VAL A 49 9.22 -3.25 -13.32
CA VAL A 49 10.00 -3.00 -14.53
C VAL A 49 9.57 -1.64 -15.11
N PRO A 50 10.52 -0.76 -15.49
CA PRO A 50 10.20 0.51 -16.14
C PRO A 50 9.34 0.27 -17.41
N ASN A 51 8.18 0.92 -17.49
CA ASN A 51 7.30 0.87 -18.64
C ASN A 51 7.37 2.21 -19.39
N GLU A 52 8.20 2.28 -20.44
CA GLU A 52 8.44 3.50 -21.22
C GLU A 52 7.14 4.04 -21.84
N ALA A 53 6.28 3.17 -22.39
CA ALA A 53 5.01 3.58 -22.97
C ALA A 53 4.07 4.25 -21.95
N LEU A 54 4.04 3.74 -20.71
CA LEU A 54 3.29 4.36 -19.62
C LEU A 54 3.89 5.71 -19.22
N ASN A 55 5.21 5.83 -19.17
CA ASN A 55 5.90 7.08 -18.86
C ASN A 55 5.57 8.17 -19.90
N ASP A 56 5.59 7.81 -21.19
CA ASP A 56 5.24 8.70 -22.29
C ASP A 56 3.76 9.11 -22.23
N ALA A 57 2.87 8.16 -21.90
CA ALA A 57 1.45 8.43 -21.71
C ALA A 57 1.21 9.41 -20.55
N ILE A 58 1.92 9.26 -19.42
CA ILE A 58 1.86 10.19 -18.27
C ILE A 58 2.34 11.59 -18.66
N ALA A 59 3.47 11.69 -19.36
CA ALA A 59 4.00 12.98 -19.83
C ALA A 59 3.02 13.67 -20.80
N THR A 60 2.47 12.92 -21.75
CA THR A 60 1.44 13.39 -22.69
C THR A 60 0.21 13.90 -21.95
N LEU A 61 -0.23 13.17 -20.91
CA LEU A 61 -1.41 13.52 -20.14
C LEU A 61 -1.21 14.81 -19.31
N TRP A 62 -0.02 15.03 -18.75
CA TRP A 62 0.32 16.28 -18.07
C TRP A 62 0.32 17.48 -19.03
N LEU A 63 0.95 17.33 -20.21
CA LEU A 63 0.95 18.36 -21.25
C LEU A 63 -0.48 18.72 -21.68
N ALA A 64 -1.31 17.70 -21.94
CA ALA A 64 -2.69 17.92 -22.33
C ALA A 64 -3.54 18.56 -21.21
N TYR A 65 -3.29 18.22 -19.94
CA TYR A 65 -3.96 18.86 -18.81
C TYR A 65 -3.62 20.36 -18.72
N ALA A 66 -2.35 20.73 -18.90
CA ALA A 66 -1.94 22.13 -18.91
C ALA A 66 -2.55 22.88 -20.12
N GLN A 67 -2.59 22.27 -21.30
CA GLN A 67 -3.24 22.82 -22.49
C GLN A 67 -4.76 22.98 -22.31
N PHE A 68 -5.42 22.01 -21.67
CA PHE A 68 -6.84 22.08 -21.31
C PHE A 68 -7.12 23.31 -20.43
N LEU A 69 -6.29 23.56 -19.41
CA LEU A 69 -6.40 24.74 -18.55
C LEU A 69 -6.11 26.05 -19.30
N ARG A 70 -5.18 26.04 -20.27
CA ARG A 70 -4.94 27.17 -21.18
C ARG A 70 -6.16 27.48 -22.05
N LYS A 71 -6.79 26.45 -22.66
CA LYS A 71 -8.05 26.58 -23.44
C LYS A 71 -9.17 27.18 -22.57
N ALA A 72 -9.26 26.77 -21.31
CA ALA A 72 -10.20 27.31 -20.33
C ALA A 72 -9.82 28.69 -19.77
N LYS A 73 -8.73 29.31 -20.25
CA LYS A 73 -8.18 30.60 -19.77
C LYS A 73 -7.80 30.62 -18.28
N GLN A 74 -7.56 29.45 -17.68
CA GLN A 74 -7.12 29.30 -16.29
C GLN A 74 -5.58 29.31 -16.20
N PHE A 75 -4.96 30.43 -16.57
CA PHE A 75 -3.50 30.51 -16.73
C PHE A 75 -2.71 30.21 -15.44
N LYS A 76 -3.25 30.58 -14.27
CA LYS A 76 -2.61 30.29 -12.99
C LYS A 76 -2.58 28.78 -12.74
N SER A 77 -3.72 28.12 -12.89
CA SER A 77 -3.81 26.67 -12.77
C SER A 77 -2.98 25.94 -13.81
N ALA A 78 -2.84 26.49 -15.03
CA ALA A 78 -1.94 25.94 -16.04
C ALA A 78 -0.47 26.03 -15.59
N THR A 79 -0.04 27.16 -15.01
CA THR A 79 1.30 27.27 -14.39
C THR A 79 1.48 26.21 -13.30
N ASP A 80 0.49 26.07 -12.40
CA ASP A 80 0.55 25.09 -11.32
C ASP A 80 0.64 23.66 -11.88
N ALA A 81 -0.10 23.33 -12.94
CA ALA A 81 -0.04 22.03 -13.61
C ALA A 81 1.34 21.74 -14.22
N TYR A 82 1.99 22.72 -14.85
CA TYR A 82 3.38 22.54 -15.33
C TYR A 82 4.37 22.35 -14.19
N GLU A 83 4.25 23.13 -13.11
CA GLU A 83 5.12 22.98 -11.92
C GLU A 83 4.95 21.60 -11.26
N GLU A 84 3.74 21.06 -11.20
CA GLU A 84 3.50 19.69 -10.72
C GLU A 84 4.00 18.63 -11.71
N ALA A 85 3.89 18.87 -13.01
CA ALA A 85 4.42 17.98 -14.04
C ALA A 85 5.94 17.83 -13.96
N ILE A 86 6.69 18.92 -13.76
CA ILE A 86 8.15 18.87 -13.65
C ILE A 86 8.63 18.30 -12.30
N LYS A 87 7.80 18.35 -11.24
CA LYS A 87 8.06 17.67 -9.96
C LYS A 87 7.72 16.18 -9.99
N CYS A 88 6.93 15.74 -10.97
CA CYS A 88 6.58 14.34 -11.13
C CYS A 88 7.86 13.52 -11.42
N PRO A 89 8.15 12.44 -10.68
CA PRO A 89 9.38 11.65 -10.85
C PRO A 89 9.47 10.92 -12.21
N ILE A 90 8.37 10.89 -12.95
CA ILE A 90 8.24 10.29 -14.28
C ILE A 90 8.25 11.39 -15.34
N ALA A 91 7.21 12.23 -15.38
CA ALA A 91 7.08 13.27 -16.40
C ALA A 91 8.17 14.36 -16.32
N GLY A 92 8.71 14.63 -15.13
CA GLY A 92 9.80 15.59 -14.94
C GLY A 92 11.13 15.17 -15.57
N LYS A 93 11.27 13.93 -16.03
CA LYS A 93 12.44 13.45 -16.78
C LYS A 93 12.33 13.65 -18.29
N VAL A 94 11.13 13.98 -18.79
CA VAL A 94 10.84 14.09 -20.22
C VAL A 94 11.03 15.53 -20.69
N GLY A 95 11.95 15.75 -21.64
CA GLY A 95 12.33 17.09 -22.09
C GLY A 95 11.18 17.88 -22.72
N MET A 96 10.25 17.21 -23.39
CA MET A 96 9.06 17.83 -23.96
C MET A 96 8.19 18.56 -22.93
N VAL A 97 8.11 18.07 -21.68
CA VAL A 97 7.36 18.72 -20.59
C VAL A 97 7.98 20.06 -20.24
N TRP A 98 9.31 20.10 -20.13
CA TRP A 98 10.07 21.32 -19.86
C TRP A 98 9.98 22.33 -21.01
N LEU A 99 10.07 21.85 -22.25
CA LEU A 99 9.99 22.69 -23.45
C LEU A 99 8.63 23.40 -23.55
N ASP A 100 7.53 22.67 -23.39
CA ASP A 100 6.19 23.26 -23.45
C ASP A 100 5.96 24.26 -22.31
N TYR A 101 6.50 23.99 -21.11
CA TYR A 101 6.44 24.93 -20.01
C TYR A 101 7.23 26.23 -20.29
N ALA A 102 8.45 26.11 -20.82
CA ALA A 102 9.26 27.28 -21.18
C ALA A 102 8.58 28.13 -22.26
N ARG A 103 7.99 27.49 -23.29
CA ARG A 103 7.19 28.16 -24.32
C ARG A 103 5.97 28.86 -23.74
N PHE A 104 5.24 28.21 -22.83
CA PHE A 104 4.12 28.84 -22.14
C PHE A 104 4.54 30.06 -21.30
N ALA A 105 5.69 30.00 -20.63
CA ALA A 105 6.23 31.14 -19.90
C ALA A 105 6.63 32.28 -20.85
N GLU A 106 7.20 31.97 -22.02
CA GLU A 106 7.51 32.95 -23.06
C GLU A 106 6.25 33.61 -23.65
N GLU A 107 5.21 32.85 -24.00
CA GLU A 107 3.93 33.36 -24.47
C GLU A 107 3.30 34.36 -23.47
N ARG A 108 3.63 34.21 -22.19
CA ARG A 108 3.17 35.07 -21.08
C ARG A 108 4.10 36.26 -20.83
N ASP A 109 5.08 36.49 -21.69
CA ASP A 109 6.16 37.50 -21.59
C ASP A 109 7.00 37.37 -20.30
N LYS A 110 7.11 36.15 -19.76
CA LYS A 110 7.92 35.85 -18.57
C LYS A 110 9.27 35.27 -18.97
N LYS A 111 10.07 36.05 -19.71
CA LYS A 111 11.38 35.60 -20.26
C LYS A 111 12.33 35.03 -19.21
N ARG A 112 12.41 35.66 -18.04
CA ARG A 112 13.25 35.18 -16.91
C ARG A 112 12.79 33.82 -16.39
N THR A 113 11.48 33.58 -16.35
CA THR A 113 10.92 32.29 -15.95
C THR A 113 11.24 31.24 -17.01
N ALA A 114 11.03 31.53 -18.30
CA ALA A 114 11.37 30.61 -19.39
C ALA A 114 12.86 30.20 -19.36
N GLN A 115 13.77 31.17 -19.20
CA GLN A 115 15.20 30.92 -19.03
C GLN A 115 15.47 30.02 -17.80
N SER A 116 14.84 30.31 -16.66
CA SER A 116 14.99 29.50 -15.46
C SER A 116 14.48 28.06 -15.64
N VAL A 117 13.42 27.85 -16.43
CA VAL A 117 12.88 26.52 -16.75
C VAL A 117 13.89 25.74 -17.61
N PHE A 118 14.48 26.35 -18.64
CA PHE A 118 15.53 25.71 -19.44
C PHE A 118 16.76 25.33 -18.60
N LEU A 119 17.24 26.24 -17.76
CA LEU A 119 18.40 25.98 -16.90
C LEU A 119 18.13 24.85 -15.90
N ARG A 120 16.95 24.84 -15.27
CA ARG A 120 16.55 23.73 -14.37
C ARG A 120 16.50 22.39 -15.09
N ALA A 121 15.98 22.35 -16.32
CA ALA A 121 15.91 21.13 -17.11
C ALA A 121 17.30 20.58 -17.47
N LEU A 122 18.21 21.47 -17.91
CA LEU A 122 19.50 21.10 -18.48
C LEU A 122 20.61 20.91 -17.44
N VAL A 123 20.55 21.65 -16.34
CA VAL A 123 21.67 21.81 -15.39
C VAL A 123 21.25 21.59 -13.93
N GLY A 124 19.95 21.65 -13.63
CA GLY A 124 19.42 21.48 -12.27
C GLY A 124 19.26 22.81 -11.54
N ASP A 125 18.82 22.75 -10.28
CA ASP A 125 18.52 23.93 -9.46
C ASP A 125 19.68 24.40 -8.58
N GLY A 126 20.81 23.68 -8.62
CA GLY A 126 22.04 23.97 -7.86
C GLY A 126 21.90 23.84 -6.34
N LYS A 127 20.73 23.46 -5.82
CA LYS A 127 20.48 23.32 -4.37
C LYS A 127 20.34 21.87 -3.94
N GLU A 128 19.75 21.03 -4.78
CA GLU A 128 19.39 19.66 -4.41
C GLU A 128 19.85 18.64 -5.46
N TYR A 129 20.01 19.06 -6.72
CA TYR A 129 20.45 18.22 -7.82
C TYR A 129 21.60 18.86 -8.59
N LEU A 130 22.75 18.16 -8.62
CA LEU A 130 23.94 18.52 -9.40
C LEU A 130 23.83 18.15 -10.88
N GLU A 131 22.80 17.37 -11.24
CA GLU A 131 22.52 16.97 -12.62
C GLU A 131 21.21 17.59 -13.09
N GLY A 132 21.13 17.92 -14.39
CA GLY A 132 19.90 18.33 -15.03
C GLY A 132 18.77 17.32 -14.84
N ALA A 133 17.54 17.82 -14.75
CA ALA A 133 16.35 16.97 -14.55
C ALA A 133 16.13 15.98 -15.72
N VAL A 134 16.52 16.38 -16.93
CA VAL A 134 16.38 15.59 -18.16
C VAL A 134 17.67 14.84 -18.43
N LYS A 135 17.59 13.50 -18.41
CA LYS A 135 18.75 12.60 -18.61
C LYS A 135 18.86 12.05 -20.02
N ASP A 136 17.77 12.02 -20.77
CA ASP A 136 17.79 11.56 -22.16
C ASP A 136 18.54 12.57 -23.05
N GLU A 137 19.49 12.07 -23.83
CA GLU A 137 20.39 12.92 -24.60
C GLU A 137 19.69 13.57 -25.82
N GLN A 138 18.68 12.92 -26.41
CA GLN A 138 17.91 13.50 -27.51
C GLN A 138 17.08 14.68 -27.02
N ASP A 139 16.39 14.49 -25.89
CA ASP A 139 15.62 15.55 -25.24
C ASP A 139 16.51 16.71 -24.77
N ARG A 140 17.71 16.42 -24.25
CA ARG A 140 18.69 17.47 -23.88
C ARG A 140 19.14 18.26 -25.10
N GLN A 141 19.43 17.60 -26.22
CA GLN A 141 19.81 18.29 -27.47
C GLN A 141 18.68 19.18 -27.99
N LEU A 142 17.44 18.69 -27.95
CA LEU A 142 16.27 19.48 -28.31
C LEU A 142 16.14 20.73 -27.42
N LEU A 143 16.24 20.56 -26.10
CA LEU A 143 16.18 21.67 -25.15
C LEU A 143 17.29 22.70 -25.36
N TRP A 144 18.52 22.25 -25.66
CA TRP A 144 19.65 23.12 -25.98
C TRP A 144 19.43 23.94 -27.26
N GLN A 145 18.89 23.32 -28.31
CA GLN A 145 18.58 24.00 -29.57
C GLN A 145 17.49 25.05 -29.37
N GLU A 146 16.40 24.69 -28.68
CA GLU A 146 15.29 25.60 -28.39
C GLU A 146 15.72 26.74 -27.46
N PHE A 147 16.57 26.46 -26.47
CA PHE A 147 17.12 27.49 -25.58
C PHE A 147 18.01 28.47 -26.35
N LEU A 148 18.79 27.99 -27.33
CA LEU A 148 19.57 28.84 -28.21
C LEU A 148 18.68 29.75 -29.06
N GLU A 149 17.61 29.23 -29.65
CA GLU A 149 16.65 30.03 -30.41
C GLU A 149 15.97 31.10 -29.54
N PHE A 150 15.58 30.72 -28.32
CA PHE A 150 15.03 31.64 -27.33
C PHE A 150 16.02 32.78 -27.01
N MET A 151 17.30 32.48 -26.77
CA MET A 151 18.32 33.49 -26.46
C MET A 151 18.68 34.36 -27.67
N ARG A 152 18.61 33.82 -28.90
CA ARG A 152 18.87 34.56 -30.14
C ARG A 152 17.88 35.69 -30.41
N LYS A 153 16.68 35.62 -29.86
CA LYS A 153 15.71 36.73 -29.89
C LYS A 153 16.27 38.01 -29.23
N SER A 154 17.21 37.86 -28.28
CA SER A 154 17.91 38.97 -27.63
C SER A 154 19.34 39.16 -28.14
N ASN A 155 20.00 38.09 -28.58
CA ASN A 155 21.36 38.12 -29.10
C ASN A 155 21.54 37.24 -30.35
N PRO A 156 21.32 37.79 -31.57
CA PRO A 156 21.31 37.00 -32.80
C PRO A 156 22.62 36.28 -33.15
N SER A 157 23.78 36.74 -32.64
CA SER A 157 25.09 36.15 -32.94
C SER A 157 25.47 35.00 -32.00
N LEU A 158 24.63 34.67 -31.02
CA LEU A 158 24.91 33.61 -30.06
C LEU A 158 24.99 32.23 -30.75
N THR A 159 26.03 31.46 -30.42
CA THR A 159 26.24 30.08 -30.90
C THR A 159 25.94 29.07 -29.80
N LEU A 160 25.64 27.83 -30.17
CA LEU A 160 25.34 26.77 -29.19
C LEU A 160 26.50 26.55 -28.21
N ALA A 161 27.73 26.45 -28.74
CA ALA A 161 28.92 26.26 -27.93
C ALA A 161 29.15 27.43 -26.94
N SER A 162 28.93 28.68 -27.39
CA SER A 162 29.05 29.83 -26.49
C SER A 162 27.98 29.86 -25.41
N LEU A 163 26.76 29.38 -25.70
CA LEU A 163 25.69 29.29 -24.72
C LEU A 163 25.97 28.20 -23.68
N GLN A 164 26.36 27.00 -24.12
CA GLN A 164 26.71 25.89 -23.23
C GLN A 164 27.86 26.29 -22.28
N ALA A 165 28.93 26.89 -22.81
CA ALA A 165 30.05 27.36 -22.00
C ALA A 165 29.63 28.46 -20.99
N ALA A 166 28.76 29.39 -21.38
CA ALA A 166 28.27 30.42 -20.47
C ALA A 166 27.44 29.83 -19.32
N VAL A 167 26.60 28.84 -19.62
CA VAL A 167 25.76 28.16 -18.64
C VAL A 167 26.59 27.31 -17.68
N GLU A 168 27.59 26.58 -18.18
CA GLU A 168 28.51 25.79 -17.37
C GLU A 168 29.33 26.70 -16.42
N ASN A 169 29.81 27.85 -16.91
CA ASN A 169 30.53 28.82 -16.09
C ASN A 169 29.65 29.43 -14.98
N GLU A 170 28.38 29.74 -15.28
CA GLU A 170 27.42 30.24 -14.29
C GLU A 170 27.06 29.17 -13.25
N HIS A 171 26.88 27.92 -13.69
CA HIS A 171 26.50 26.80 -12.82
C HIS A 171 27.62 26.37 -11.86
N LEU A 172 28.88 26.38 -12.31
CA LEU A 172 30.03 26.03 -11.47
C LEU A 172 30.34 27.09 -10.40
N GLY A 173 29.58 28.18 -10.35
CA GLY A 173 29.77 29.21 -9.33
C GLY A 173 31.16 29.84 -9.39
N VAL A 174 31.84 29.76 -10.54
CA VAL A 174 33.04 30.57 -10.80
C VAL A 174 32.55 31.98 -11.14
N THR A 175 31.79 32.58 -10.22
CA THR A 175 31.88 34.02 -10.01
C THR A 175 33.29 34.28 -9.53
N ASP A 176 34.19 34.38 -10.49
CA ASP A 176 35.54 34.90 -10.32
C ASP A 176 35.37 36.24 -9.60
N ASN A 177 35.80 36.30 -8.34
CA ASN A 177 35.95 37.54 -7.58
C ASN A 177 37.07 38.35 -8.26
N SER A 178 36.79 38.92 -9.43
CA SER A 178 37.60 39.99 -9.97
C SER A 178 37.49 41.17 -8.99
N PRO A 179 38.62 41.69 -8.48
CA PRO A 179 38.63 42.71 -7.44
C PRO A 179 37.99 44.00 -7.95
N ILE A 180 36.86 44.35 -7.35
CA ILE A 180 36.22 45.65 -7.51
C ILE A 180 37.19 46.72 -6.97
N PRO A 181 37.56 47.75 -7.75
CA PRO A 181 38.41 48.83 -7.28
C PRO A 181 37.68 49.63 -6.17
N PRO A 182 38.40 50.03 -5.10
CA PRO A 182 37.79 50.69 -3.96
C PRO A 182 37.43 52.14 -4.30
N GLY A 183 36.14 52.47 -4.34
CA GLY A 183 35.73 53.88 -4.33
C GLY A 183 34.35 54.18 -4.88
N ALA A 184 33.29 53.93 -4.10
CA ALA A 184 32.06 54.73 -4.14
C ALA A 184 31.19 54.36 -2.93
N GLN A 185 31.33 55.13 -1.84
CA GLN A 185 30.38 55.10 -0.74
C GLN A 185 29.08 55.79 -1.18
N SER A 186 27.94 55.19 -0.84
CA SER A 186 26.64 55.87 -0.86
C SER A 186 25.79 55.40 0.33
N PRO A 187 24.88 56.27 0.81
CA PRO A 187 24.59 56.37 2.24
C PRO A 187 23.42 55.49 2.67
N VAL A 188 23.58 54.87 3.83
CA VAL A 188 22.56 54.09 4.55
C VAL A 188 21.49 55.05 5.10
N ARG A 189 20.26 54.89 4.62
CA ARG A 189 19.08 55.60 5.11
C ARG A 189 18.38 54.73 6.15
N SER A 190 18.61 55.02 7.42
CA SER A 190 17.83 54.47 8.54
C SER A 190 16.41 55.03 8.52
N GLY A 191 15.42 54.13 8.49
CA GLY A 191 14.01 54.46 8.69
C GLY A 191 13.35 53.40 9.59
N SER A 192 13.11 53.77 10.84
CA SER A 192 12.30 53.00 11.80
C SER A 192 10.82 52.97 11.39
N PRO A 193 10.08 51.86 11.60
CA PRO A 193 8.64 51.85 11.44
C PRO A 193 7.91 52.15 12.75
N VAL A 194 7.06 53.17 12.71
CA VAL A 194 6.00 53.44 13.71
C VAL A 194 4.75 52.65 13.31
N PRO A 195 4.10 51.89 14.21
CA PRO A 195 2.84 51.24 13.87
C PRO A 195 1.64 52.18 14.11
N PRO A 196 0.64 52.21 13.20
CA PRO A 196 -0.57 52.99 13.40
C PRO A 196 -1.58 52.27 14.30
N ALA A 197 -2.19 53.04 15.20
CA ALA A 197 -3.31 52.63 16.03
C ALA A 197 -4.57 52.40 15.17
N SER A 198 -5.02 51.15 15.08
CA SER A 198 -6.30 50.79 14.46
C SER A 198 -7.36 50.60 15.54
N LYS A 199 -8.33 51.50 15.57
CA LYS A 199 -9.59 51.36 16.31
C LYS A 199 -10.45 50.33 15.57
N ARG A 200 -10.70 49.15 16.16
CA ARG A 200 -11.65 48.17 15.62
C ARG A 200 -12.72 47.80 16.64
N ALA A 201 -13.92 47.64 16.11
CA ALA A 201 -15.19 47.56 16.77
C ALA A 201 -15.33 46.37 17.75
N ARG A 202 -15.98 46.69 18.86
CA ARG A 202 -16.52 45.81 19.90
C ARG A 202 -17.64 44.95 19.30
N TRP A 203 -17.32 43.69 18.97
CA TRP A 203 -18.31 42.63 18.80
C TRP A 203 -18.37 41.84 20.09
N ALA A 204 -19.58 41.64 20.60
CA ALA A 204 -19.84 40.87 21.81
C ALA A 204 -19.48 39.39 21.56
N GLU A 205 -18.57 38.87 22.38
CA GLU A 205 -18.32 37.43 22.48
C GLU A 205 -19.52 36.74 23.14
N PRO A 206 -20.03 35.63 22.59
CA PRO A 206 -20.90 34.73 23.33
C PRO A 206 -20.09 34.05 24.43
N GLN A 207 -20.67 33.98 25.64
CA GLN A 207 -20.06 33.40 26.82
C GLN A 207 -19.55 31.98 26.54
N ALA A 208 -18.23 31.80 26.64
CA ALA A 208 -17.60 30.49 26.66
C ALA A 208 -18.01 29.78 27.95
N GLU A 209 -18.73 28.67 27.81
CA GLU A 209 -18.88 27.70 28.89
C GLU A 209 -17.47 27.23 29.29
N GLU A 210 -17.17 27.30 30.59
CA GLU A 210 -15.91 26.87 31.20
C GLU A 210 -15.69 25.37 30.96
N SER A 211 -15.13 25.05 29.80
CA SER A 211 -14.47 23.79 29.53
C SER A 211 -13.36 23.63 30.56
N LYS A 212 -13.62 22.82 31.60
CA LYS A 212 -12.59 22.27 32.50
C LYS A 212 -11.51 21.65 31.63
N THR A 213 -10.45 22.41 31.37
CA THR A 213 -9.25 21.92 30.71
C THR A 213 -8.66 20.87 31.62
N HIS A 214 -8.93 19.60 31.31
CA HIS A 214 -8.22 18.49 31.90
C HIS A 214 -6.75 18.69 31.53
N VAL A 215 -5.95 19.09 32.53
CA VAL A 215 -4.50 19.14 32.37
C VAL A 215 -4.05 17.70 32.21
N VAL A 216 -3.67 17.34 30.99
CA VAL A 216 -3.05 16.05 30.68
C VAL A 216 -1.67 16.10 31.30
N MET A 217 -1.54 15.46 32.46
CA MET A 217 -0.27 15.33 33.16
C MET A 217 0.61 14.31 32.43
N LEU A 218 1.93 14.54 32.41
CA LEU A 218 2.89 13.62 31.76
C LEU A 218 2.76 12.21 32.33
N GLU A 219 2.52 12.08 33.65
CA GLU A 219 2.32 10.79 34.31
C GLU A 219 1.09 10.04 33.79
N SER A 220 0.04 10.75 33.37
CA SER A 220 -1.16 10.15 32.77
C SER A 220 -0.85 9.56 31.39
N VAL A 221 -0.05 10.27 30.59
CA VAL A 221 0.37 9.81 29.25
C VAL A 221 1.29 8.59 29.38
N GLU A 222 2.23 8.62 30.33
CA GLU A 222 3.13 7.49 30.58
C GLU A 222 2.39 6.27 31.10
N ALA A 223 1.41 6.45 32.00
CA ALA A 223 0.58 5.37 32.49
C ALA A 223 -0.27 4.74 31.37
N GLU A 224 -0.92 5.55 30.53
CA GLU A 224 -1.66 5.06 29.36
C GLU A 224 -0.76 4.36 28.34
N ALA A 225 0.44 4.91 28.09
CA ALA A 225 1.42 4.29 27.19
C ALA A 225 1.92 2.94 27.73
N ALA A 226 2.18 2.85 29.04
CA ALA A 226 2.58 1.61 29.68
C ALA A 226 1.46 0.56 29.67
N GLU A 227 0.22 0.97 29.92
CA GLU A 227 -0.95 0.09 29.81
C GLU A 227 -1.12 -0.42 28.38
N LEU A 228 -0.98 0.47 27.39
CA LEU A 228 -1.07 0.12 25.98
C LEU A 228 0.04 -0.85 25.55
N LEU A 229 1.26 -0.62 26.01
CA LEU A 229 2.39 -1.51 25.77
C LEU A 229 2.15 -2.88 26.41
N ASN A 230 1.63 -2.92 27.63
CA ASN A 230 1.29 -4.16 28.32
C ASN A 230 0.22 -4.95 27.57
N ARG A 231 -0.82 -4.28 27.04
CA ARG A 231 -1.85 -4.89 26.19
C ARG A 231 -1.26 -5.44 24.89
N THR A 232 -0.36 -4.69 24.25
CA THR A 232 0.28 -5.08 22.98
C THR A 232 1.26 -6.24 23.17
N ASN A 233 1.88 -6.35 24.35
CA ASN A 233 2.86 -7.40 24.68
C ASN A 233 2.24 -8.68 25.25
N GLN A 234 0.91 -8.77 25.38
CA GLN A 234 0.29 -10.02 25.86
C GLN A 234 0.59 -11.12 24.84
N PRO A 235 1.22 -12.24 25.24
CA PRO A 235 1.68 -13.28 24.29
C PRO A 235 0.52 -14.08 23.68
N HIS A 236 -0.68 -13.97 24.24
CA HIS A 236 -1.85 -14.75 23.86
C HIS A 236 -3.09 -13.86 23.85
N LEU A 237 -4.08 -14.25 23.03
CA LEU A 237 -5.39 -13.62 23.03
C LEU A 237 -6.06 -13.71 24.41
N PRO A 238 -6.91 -12.73 24.77
CA PRO A 238 -7.80 -12.87 25.91
C PRO A 238 -8.60 -14.19 25.79
N PRO A 239 -8.74 -14.98 26.87
CA PRO A 239 -9.37 -16.31 26.80
C PRO A 239 -10.79 -16.29 26.22
N GLU A 240 -11.55 -15.24 26.50
CA GLU A 240 -12.91 -15.04 25.97
C GLU A 240 -12.91 -14.86 24.44
N ILE A 241 -11.94 -14.10 23.91
CA ILE A 241 -11.78 -13.86 22.47
C ILE A 241 -11.25 -15.13 21.77
N ALA A 242 -10.30 -15.83 22.41
CA ALA A 242 -9.80 -17.11 21.89
C ALA A 242 -10.92 -18.15 21.81
N ALA A 243 -11.75 -18.28 22.86
CA ALA A 243 -12.90 -19.17 22.87
C ALA A 243 -13.93 -18.78 21.79
N ALA A 244 -14.19 -17.49 21.60
CA ALA A 244 -15.10 -17.01 20.56
C ALA A 244 -14.58 -17.34 19.14
N TRP A 245 -13.27 -17.26 18.90
CA TRP A 245 -12.65 -17.73 17.66
C TRP A 245 -12.79 -19.24 17.48
N MET A 246 -12.55 -20.04 18.51
CA MET A 246 -12.72 -21.50 18.45
C MET A 246 -14.17 -21.88 18.12
N VAL A 247 -15.15 -21.19 18.70
CA VAL A 247 -16.57 -21.39 18.38
C VAL A 247 -16.87 -21.03 16.92
N ARG A 248 -16.28 -19.94 16.41
CA ARG A 248 -16.44 -19.52 15.02
C ARG A 248 -15.85 -20.53 14.03
N ASP A 249 -14.68 -21.08 14.33
CA ASP A 249 -13.98 -22.05 13.46
C ASP A 249 -14.61 -23.45 13.53
N GLY A 250 -15.24 -23.80 14.66
CA GLY A 250 -15.72 -25.16 14.92
C GLY A 250 -14.55 -26.15 14.94
N ASP A 251 -14.68 -27.24 14.20
CA ASP A 251 -13.64 -28.28 14.08
C ASP A 251 -12.57 -27.96 13.01
N THR A 252 -12.67 -26.79 12.35
CA THR A 252 -11.72 -26.42 11.30
C THR A 252 -10.43 -25.85 11.89
N PRO A 253 -9.27 -26.03 11.22
CA PRO A 253 -8.03 -25.39 11.64
C PRO A 253 -8.19 -23.86 11.66
N PRO A 254 -7.56 -23.15 12.62
CA PRO A 254 -7.68 -21.71 12.74
C PRO A 254 -7.25 -21.03 11.44
N GLN A 255 -8.10 -20.13 10.95
CA GLN A 255 -7.83 -19.28 9.78
C GLN A 255 -7.49 -17.85 10.20
N PRO A 256 -6.63 -17.14 9.44
CA PRO A 256 -6.47 -15.70 9.58
C PRO A 256 -7.83 -14.98 9.51
N PRO A 257 -7.99 -13.81 10.15
CA PRO A 257 -9.25 -13.09 10.14
C PRO A 257 -9.61 -12.62 8.72
N GLU A 258 -10.81 -12.96 8.27
CA GLU A 258 -11.38 -12.49 7.01
C GLU A 258 -12.65 -11.63 7.26
N PRO A 259 -12.72 -10.40 6.71
CA PRO A 259 -11.63 -9.67 6.06
C PRO A 259 -10.57 -9.14 7.07
N PRO A 260 -9.31 -8.90 6.65
CA PRO A 260 -8.36 -8.15 7.47
C PRO A 260 -8.83 -6.70 7.63
N LEU A 261 -8.51 -6.05 8.76
CA LEU A 261 -8.89 -4.64 8.95
C LEU A 261 -8.23 -3.71 7.95
N PHE A 262 -6.96 -3.96 7.64
CA PHE A 262 -6.21 -3.19 6.66
C PHE A 262 -5.76 -4.10 5.52
N GLY A 263 -6.13 -3.74 4.30
CA GLY A 263 -5.60 -4.38 3.10
C GLY A 263 -4.22 -3.84 2.70
N PRO A 264 -3.48 -4.55 1.83
CA PRO A 264 -2.15 -4.13 1.37
C PRO A 264 -2.20 -2.82 0.57
N THR A 265 -3.28 -2.59 -0.17
CA THR A 265 -3.47 -1.40 -1.00
C THR A 265 -4.53 -0.47 -0.39
N PRO A 266 -4.32 0.86 -0.40
CA PRO A 266 -5.36 1.81 -0.09
C PRO A 266 -6.57 1.56 -1.00
N PRO A 267 -7.78 1.41 -0.45
CA PRO A 267 -8.95 1.20 -1.29
C PRO A 267 -9.24 2.46 -2.10
N LYS A 268 -9.47 2.28 -3.40
CA LYS A 268 -9.91 3.36 -4.29
C LYS A 268 -11.37 3.68 -3.96
N LEU A 269 -11.58 4.65 -3.09
CA LEU A 269 -12.92 5.13 -2.78
C LEU A 269 -13.46 5.90 -3.99
N SER A 270 -14.53 5.39 -4.60
CA SER A 270 -15.26 6.08 -5.66
C SER A 270 -15.86 7.39 -5.18
N ASP A 271 -16.27 7.43 -3.91
CA ASP A 271 -16.79 8.59 -3.22
C ASP A 271 -15.86 8.98 -2.05
N PRO A 272 -15.27 10.19 -2.04
CA PRO A 272 -14.45 10.66 -0.92
C PRO A 272 -15.23 10.79 0.39
N THR A 273 -16.56 10.75 0.35
CA THR A 273 -17.39 10.70 1.55
C THR A 273 -17.50 9.33 2.18
N ALA A 274 -17.18 8.26 1.45
CA ALA A 274 -17.39 6.87 1.83
C ALA A 274 -18.83 6.52 2.24
N LYS A 275 -19.83 7.37 1.95
CA LYS A 275 -21.23 7.09 2.28
C LYS A 275 -21.74 5.80 1.61
N ASP A 276 -21.21 5.47 0.43
CA ASP A 276 -21.63 4.30 -0.34
C ASP A 276 -21.22 2.98 0.33
N ILE A 277 -20.12 2.99 1.11
CA ILE A 277 -19.61 1.81 1.81
C ILE A 277 -19.97 1.77 3.29
N LEU A 278 -20.09 2.94 3.95
CA LEU A 278 -20.33 3.04 5.40
C LEU A 278 -21.77 3.39 5.76
N GLY A 279 -22.56 3.88 4.81
CA GLY A 279 -23.78 4.60 5.10
C GLY A 279 -23.50 6.03 5.60
N GLU A 280 -24.51 6.88 5.52
CA GLU A 280 -24.35 8.32 5.74
C GLU A 280 -24.08 8.70 7.19
N GLU A 281 -24.76 8.04 8.13
CA GLU A 281 -24.62 8.35 9.56
C GLU A 281 -23.20 8.02 10.06
N LEU A 282 -22.68 6.84 9.70
CA LEU A 282 -21.35 6.41 10.11
C LEU A 282 -20.26 7.22 9.39
N ALA A 283 -20.41 7.48 8.09
CA ALA A 283 -19.52 8.37 7.34
C ALA A 283 -19.45 9.75 7.99
N TYR A 284 -20.60 10.33 8.36
CA TYR A 284 -20.67 11.62 9.06
C TYR A 284 -19.96 11.57 10.42
N LYS A 285 -20.22 10.54 11.25
CA LYS A 285 -19.55 10.36 12.55
C LYS A 285 -18.03 10.24 12.41
N LEU A 286 -17.54 9.53 11.38
CA LEU A 286 -16.11 9.40 11.11
C LEU A 286 -15.48 10.70 10.64
N MET A 287 -16.13 11.46 9.76
CA MET A 287 -15.66 12.79 9.38
C MET A 287 -15.59 13.73 10.59
N GLN A 288 -16.60 13.70 11.46
CA GLN A 288 -16.58 14.46 12.71
C GLN A 288 -15.42 14.03 13.60
N CYS A 289 -15.14 12.72 13.69
CA CYS A 289 -13.97 12.21 14.42
C CYS A 289 -12.65 12.77 13.84
N LEU A 290 -12.49 12.76 12.51
CA LEU A 290 -11.28 13.29 11.84
C LEU A 290 -11.17 14.82 11.85
N LEU A 291 -12.26 15.53 12.06
CA LEU A 291 -12.29 17.00 12.17
C LEU A 291 -11.94 17.49 13.57
N LYS A 292 -12.03 16.65 14.61
CA LYS A 292 -11.58 16.97 15.98
C LYS A 292 -10.06 17.27 16.01
N PRO A 293 -9.56 17.98 17.03
CA PRO A 293 -8.11 18.19 17.21
C PRO A 293 -7.29 16.89 17.27
N SER A 294 -7.88 15.80 17.78
CA SER A 294 -7.28 14.46 17.82
C SER A 294 -7.31 13.72 16.48
N GLY A 295 -7.95 14.26 15.44
CA GLY A 295 -8.13 13.60 14.16
C GLY A 295 -6.82 13.30 13.43
N ASP A 296 -5.73 14.04 13.70
CA ASP A 296 -4.42 13.69 13.17
C ASP A 296 -3.79 12.50 13.88
N ALA A 297 -3.87 12.44 15.21
CA ALA A 297 -3.44 11.28 15.98
C ALA A 297 -4.17 10.01 15.52
N VAL A 298 -5.48 10.08 15.24
CA VAL A 298 -6.26 8.96 14.69
C VAL A 298 -5.66 8.45 13.38
N LEU A 299 -5.33 9.34 12.44
CA LEU A 299 -4.75 8.94 11.16
C LEU A 299 -3.33 8.37 11.31
N GLN A 300 -2.51 8.91 12.22
CA GLN A 300 -1.17 8.37 12.49
C GLN A 300 -1.24 6.97 13.12
N VAL A 301 -2.16 6.75 14.07
CA VAL A 301 -2.39 5.41 14.64
C VAL A 301 -2.89 4.45 13.56
N CYS A 302 -3.85 4.85 12.72
CA CYS A 302 -4.31 4.00 11.61
C CYS A 302 -3.18 3.62 10.65
N ARG A 303 -2.28 4.56 10.33
CA ARG A 303 -1.10 4.30 9.53
C ARG A 303 -0.16 3.30 10.21
N ALA A 304 0.08 3.45 11.51
CA ALA A 304 0.92 2.53 12.27
C ALA A 304 0.31 1.11 12.30
N LEU A 305 -1.01 1.00 12.51
CA LEU A 305 -1.72 -0.28 12.50
C LEU A 305 -1.68 -0.98 11.13
N TRP A 306 -1.80 -0.21 10.05
CA TRP A 306 -1.59 -0.73 8.69
C TRP A 306 -0.16 -1.25 8.51
N THR A 307 0.86 -0.49 8.90
CA THR A 307 2.26 -0.93 8.85
C THR A 307 2.48 -2.20 9.67
N MET A 308 1.89 -2.32 10.87
CA MET A 308 1.98 -3.55 11.67
C MET A 308 1.37 -4.75 10.95
N THR A 309 0.26 -4.56 10.23
CA THR A 309 -0.36 -5.62 9.40
C THR A 309 0.61 -6.08 8.31
N ALA A 310 1.19 -5.15 7.57
CA ALA A 310 2.16 -5.46 6.51
C ALA A 310 3.41 -6.19 7.06
N LEU A 311 3.93 -5.74 8.21
CA LEU A 311 5.07 -6.39 8.86
C LEU A 311 4.74 -7.81 9.35
N GLN A 312 3.53 -8.03 9.86
CA GLN A 312 3.07 -9.35 10.28
C GLN A 312 2.90 -10.29 9.08
N GLU A 313 2.32 -9.82 7.98
CA GLU A 313 2.21 -10.57 6.72
C GLU A 313 3.59 -10.93 6.15
N GLU A 314 4.53 -9.99 6.15
CA GLU A 314 5.92 -10.22 5.71
C GLU A 314 6.63 -11.24 6.62
N SER A 315 6.46 -11.12 7.94
CA SER A 315 7.02 -12.06 8.93
C SER A 315 6.46 -13.47 8.73
N ALA A 316 5.14 -13.59 8.56
CA ALA A 316 4.45 -14.85 8.28
C ALA A 316 4.98 -15.50 6.99
N ALA A 317 5.06 -14.73 5.90
CA ALA A 317 5.57 -15.20 4.61
C ALA A 317 7.02 -15.71 4.72
N LYS A 318 7.92 -14.93 5.36
CA LYS A 318 9.31 -15.35 5.60
C LYS A 318 9.40 -16.61 6.46
N SER A 319 8.52 -16.76 7.44
CA SER A 319 8.52 -17.94 8.31
C SER A 319 8.11 -19.22 7.58
N LEU A 320 7.11 -19.14 6.70
CA LEU A 320 6.69 -20.25 5.85
C LEU A 320 7.77 -20.60 4.82
N GLU A 321 8.39 -19.59 4.20
CA GLU A 321 9.50 -19.81 3.25
C GLU A 321 10.69 -20.51 3.93
N ARG A 322 11.03 -20.13 5.17
CA ARG A 322 12.10 -20.80 5.94
C ARG A 322 11.74 -22.25 6.24
N LEU A 323 10.50 -22.53 6.62
CA LEU A 323 10.02 -23.89 6.85
C LEU A 323 10.13 -24.73 5.57
N ASP A 324 9.66 -24.19 4.44
CA ASP A 324 9.71 -24.89 3.17
C ASP A 324 11.15 -25.18 2.70
N LYS A 325 12.07 -24.23 2.89
CA LYS A 325 13.50 -24.47 2.64
C LYS A 325 14.06 -25.58 3.53
N SER A 326 13.70 -25.60 4.81
CA SER A 326 14.13 -26.65 5.75
C SER A 326 13.60 -28.02 5.34
N LEU A 327 12.30 -28.11 5.01
CA LEU A 327 11.67 -29.35 4.59
C LEU A 327 12.26 -29.88 3.27
N LEU A 328 12.62 -28.99 2.34
CA LEU A 328 13.26 -29.36 1.08
C LEU A 328 14.66 -29.94 1.32
N ALA A 329 15.47 -29.32 2.19
CA ALA A 329 16.78 -29.84 2.55
C ALA A 329 16.70 -31.21 3.28
N GLU A 330 15.69 -31.40 4.14
CA GLU A 330 15.44 -32.69 4.79
C GLU A 330 15.00 -33.76 3.78
N HIS A 331 14.16 -33.40 2.81
CA HIS A 331 13.74 -34.30 1.74
C HIS A 331 14.93 -34.82 0.93
N GLU A 332 15.83 -33.93 0.50
CA GLU A 332 17.05 -34.30 -0.24
C GLU A 332 17.93 -35.27 0.58
N LYS A 333 18.07 -35.02 1.89
CA LYS A 333 18.82 -35.90 2.79
C LYS A 333 18.18 -37.29 2.93
N ILE A 334 16.85 -37.35 3.02
CA ILE A 334 16.12 -38.62 3.08
C ILE A 334 16.30 -39.38 1.78
N GLU A 335 16.07 -38.77 0.62
CA GLU A 335 16.23 -39.43 -0.68
C GLU A 335 17.66 -39.98 -0.88
N ALA A 336 18.70 -39.21 -0.55
CA ALA A 336 20.07 -39.70 -0.59
C ALA A 336 20.31 -40.92 0.32
N THR A 337 19.66 -40.95 1.49
CA THR A 337 19.72 -42.08 2.42
C THR A 337 18.98 -43.31 1.87
N LEU A 338 17.79 -43.11 1.29
CA LEU A 338 16.98 -44.17 0.69
C LEU A 338 17.69 -44.79 -0.51
N ASP A 339 18.32 -43.98 -1.36
CA ASP A 339 19.12 -44.41 -2.50
C ASP A 339 20.34 -45.23 -2.07
N THR A 340 21.04 -44.78 -1.02
CA THR A 340 22.16 -45.53 -0.44
C THR A 340 21.71 -46.91 0.07
N ARG A 341 20.57 -46.98 0.77
CA ARG A 341 19.99 -48.26 1.23
C ARG A 341 19.61 -49.16 0.07
N LEU A 342 19.05 -48.59 -1.00
CA LEU A 342 18.66 -49.35 -2.19
C LEU A 342 19.88 -49.93 -2.92
N ALA A 343 20.98 -49.17 -3.00
CA ALA A 343 22.23 -49.60 -3.64
C ALA A 343 22.87 -50.82 -2.96
N VAL A 344 22.75 -50.95 -1.63
CA VAL A 344 23.33 -52.07 -0.86
C VAL A 344 22.40 -53.26 -0.67
N ALA A 345 21.13 -53.17 -1.10
CA ALA A 345 20.09 -54.14 -0.76
C ALA A 345 20.26 -55.55 -1.38
N GLY A 346 20.99 -55.68 -2.49
CA GLY A 346 21.23 -56.96 -3.16
C GLY A 346 19.93 -57.74 -3.45
N ALA A 347 19.86 -58.98 -2.97
CA ALA A 347 18.68 -59.85 -3.13
C ALA A 347 17.44 -59.36 -2.35
N ALA A 348 17.61 -58.52 -1.32
CA ALA A 348 16.52 -57.96 -0.52
C ALA A 348 15.91 -56.67 -1.11
N ARG A 349 16.25 -56.33 -2.36
CA ARG A 349 15.83 -55.08 -3.02
C ARG A 349 14.33 -54.80 -2.93
N SER A 350 13.48 -55.80 -3.16
CA SER A 350 12.01 -55.62 -3.11
C SER A 350 11.52 -55.18 -1.72
N ALA A 351 12.08 -55.74 -0.65
CA ALA A 351 11.71 -55.37 0.71
C ALA A 351 12.20 -53.96 1.06
N VAL A 352 13.41 -53.60 0.62
CA VAL A 352 13.97 -52.26 0.82
C VAL A 352 13.17 -51.20 0.07
N VAL A 353 12.69 -51.47 -1.14
CA VAL A 353 11.81 -50.55 -1.88
C VAL A 353 10.53 -50.27 -1.10
N GLN A 354 9.82 -51.31 -0.64
CA GLN A 354 8.60 -51.13 0.16
C GLN A 354 8.85 -50.35 1.45
N MET A 355 9.98 -50.59 2.11
CA MET A 355 10.38 -49.85 3.31
C MET A 355 10.66 -48.37 2.98
N ASN A 356 11.39 -48.09 1.90
CA ASN A 356 11.68 -46.74 1.44
C ASN A 356 10.39 -45.98 1.07
N ASP A 357 9.43 -46.64 0.41
CA ASP A 357 8.15 -46.03 0.05
C ASP A 357 7.35 -45.65 1.31
N LYS A 358 7.30 -46.53 2.31
CA LYS A 358 6.68 -46.23 3.61
C LYS A 358 7.35 -45.05 4.33
N GLU A 359 8.68 -44.95 4.25
CA GLU A 359 9.44 -43.84 4.84
C GLU A 359 9.17 -42.52 4.11
N ARG A 360 9.04 -42.53 2.78
CA ARG A 360 8.61 -41.37 1.98
C ARG A 360 7.21 -40.92 2.37
N GLU A 361 6.25 -41.83 2.45
CA GLU A 361 4.87 -41.53 2.88
C GLU A 361 4.84 -40.92 4.28
N SER A 362 5.61 -41.49 5.21
CA SER A 362 5.74 -40.97 6.58
C SER A 362 6.35 -39.57 6.59
N PHE A 363 7.38 -39.32 5.79
CA PHE A 363 7.99 -38.00 5.68
C PHE A 363 7.02 -36.98 5.08
N GLN A 364 6.31 -37.32 4.00
CA GLN A 364 5.29 -36.46 3.40
C GLN A 364 4.15 -36.12 4.38
N GLN A 365 3.74 -37.08 5.22
CA GLN A 365 2.77 -36.83 6.28
C GLN A 365 3.33 -35.86 7.33
N ALA A 366 4.59 -36.03 7.75
CA ALA A 366 5.26 -35.13 8.67
C ALA A 366 5.38 -33.70 8.11
N CYS A 367 5.76 -33.54 6.84
CA CYS A 367 5.80 -32.23 6.17
C CYS A 367 4.42 -31.55 6.18
N ARG A 368 3.35 -32.29 5.87
CA ARG A 368 1.98 -31.76 5.92
C ARG A 368 1.60 -31.29 7.32
N GLN A 369 1.96 -32.07 8.35
CA GLN A 369 1.70 -31.70 9.75
C GLN A 369 2.50 -30.46 10.18
N GLN A 370 3.78 -30.35 9.80
CA GLN A 370 4.60 -29.17 10.11
C GLN A 370 4.07 -27.91 9.43
N ARG A 371 3.69 -28.00 8.13
CA ARG A 371 3.08 -26.88 7.41
C ARG A 371 1.75 -26.45 8.03
N LEU A 372 0.90 -27.42 8.39
CA LEU A 372 -0.36 -27.13 9.08
C LEU A 372 -0.12 -26.49 10.44
N GLY A 373 0.83 -27.00 11.22
CA GLY A 373 1.23 -26.43 12.51
C GLY A 373 1.66 -24.97 12.38
N ARG A 374 2.54 -24.67 11.41
CA ARG A 374 3.00 -23.29 11.17
C ARG A 374 1.89 -22.38 10.65
N SER A 375 1.02 -22.88 9.78
CA SER A 375 -0.16 -22.13 9.32
C SER A 375 -1.10 -21.78 10.47
N ASN A 376 -1.30 -22.71 11.40
CA ASN A 376 -2.14 -22.48 12.58
C ASN A 376 -1.52 -21.43 13.52
N GLU A 377 -0.20 -21.47 13.73
CA GLU A 377 0.52 -20.45 14.50
C GLU A 377 0.34 -19.06 13.88
N VAL A 378 0.58 -18.94 12.57
CA VAL A 378 0.40 -17.67 11.83
C VAL A 378 -1.03 -17.15 11.95
N ALA A 379 -2.04 -18.02 11.84
CA ALA A 379 -3.43 -17.64 12.00
C ALA A 379 -3.72 -17.04 13.39
N TRP A 380 -3.17 -17.63 14.46
CA TRP A 380 -3.31 -17.10 15.81
C TRP A 380 -2.58 -15.78 16.02
N GLU A 381 -1.37 -15.62 15.47
CA GLU A 381 -0.63 -14.35 15.48
C GLU A 381 -1.43 -13.24 14.79
N CYS A 382 -2.05 -13.52 13.64
CA CYS A 382 -2.90 -12.55 12.93
C CYS A 382 -4.17 -12.19 13.73
N ARG A 383 -4.80 -13.14 14.44
CA ARG A 383 -5.96 -12.87 15.31
C ARG A 383 -5.58 -12.02 16.52
N GLN A 384 -4.40 -12.26 17.08
CA GLN A 384 -3.85 -11.44 18.16
C GLN A 384 -3.61 -10.01 17.70
N LEU A 385 -3.01 -9.82 16.53
CA LEU A 385 -2.84 -8.50 15.93
C LEU A 385 -4.19 -7.78 15.72
N LEU A 386 -5.18 -8.48 15.15
CA LEU A 386 -6.53 -7.95 14.99
C LEU A 386 -7.13 -7.47 16.33
N CYS A 387 -7.01 -8.28 17.38
CA CYS A 387 -7.51 -7.92 18.71
C CYS A 387 -6.85 -6.63 19.23
N VAL A 388 -5.52 -6.51 19.10
CA VAL A 388 -4.78 -5.29 19.49
C VAL A 388 -5.25 -4.08 18.68
N GLN A 389 -5.43 -4.23 17.37
CA GLN A 389 -5.94 -3.18 16.49
C GLN A 389 -7.34 -2.71 16.91
N GLN A 390 -8.25 -3.64 17.19
CA GLN A 390 -9.60 -3.32 17.66
C GLN A 390 -9.57 -2.59 19.01
N GLN A 391 -8.73 -3.01 19.95
CA GLN A 391 -8.57 -2.33 21.24
C GLN A 391 -8.08 -0.89 21.09
N LEU A 392 -7.07 -0.69 20.24
CA LEU A 392 -6.51 0.63 19.95
C LEU A 392 -7.56 1.57 19.36
N LEU A 393 -8.27 1.12 18.32
CA LEU A 393 -9.29 1.93 17.64
C LEU A 393 -10.50 2.21 18.54
N THR A 394 -10.86 1.26 19.41
CA THR A 394 -11.88 1.45 20.45
C THR A 394 -11.44 2.53 21.45
N HIS A 395 -10.20 2.47 21.93
CA HIS A 395 -9.68 3.45 22.88
C HIS A 395 -9.62 4.88 22.30
N MET A 396 -9.39 4.99 20.99
CA MET A 396 -9.45 6.28 20.27
C MET A 396 -10.87 6.77 19.98
N ASN A 397 -11.90 6.04 20.41
CA ASN A 397 -13.31 6.33 20.13
C ASN A 397 -13.60 6.44 18.63
N VAL A 398 -13.00 5.57 17.81
CA VAL A 398 -13.33 5.48 16.39
C VAL A 398 -14.74 4.88 16.24
N PRO A 399 -15.69 5.59 15.58
CA PRO A 399 -17.05 5.08 15.40
C PRO A 399 -17.06 3.69 14.74
N GLY A 400 -17.81 2.74 15.33
CA GLY A 400 -17.89 1.34 14.87
C GLY A 400 -16.89 0.38 15.53
N PHE A 401 -16.08 0.87 16.48
CA PHE A 401 -15.21 0.05 17.30
C PHE A 401 -15.68 0.07 18.76
N ASP A 402 -16.38 -0.98 19.16
CA ASP A 402 -16.94 -1.16 20.51
C ASP A 402 -16.14 -2.16 21.36
N GLY A 403 -14.93 -2.49 20.93
CA GLY A 403 -14.04 -3.48 21.56
C GLY A 403 -13.64 -4.62 20.60
N PRO A 404 -12.85 -5.59 21.10
CA PRO A 404 -12.51 -6.79 20.36
C PRO A 404 -13.75 -7.59 19.99
N THR A 405 -13.84 -8.01 18.73
CA THR A 405 -14.97 -8.81 18.23
C THR A 405 -14.51 -9.83 17.21
N VAL A 406 -15.18 -10.98 17.21
CA VAL A 406 -15.00 -12.06 16.21
C VAL A 406 -16.19 -12.16 15.26
N ASP A 407 -17.23 -11.34 15.46
CA ASP A 407 -18.44 -11.34 14.64
C ASP A 407 -18.11 -10.92 13.20
N ALA A 408 -18.53 -11.72 12.23
CA ALA A 408 -18.19 -11.49 10.83
C ALA A 408 -18.77 -10.17 10.29
N SER A 409 -19.97 -9.79 10.71
CA SER A 409 -20.61 -8.55 10.25
C SER A 409 -19.94 -7.31 10.86
N ALA A 410 -19.53 -7.39 12.13
CA ALA A 410 -18.77 -6.34 12.79
C ALA A 410 -17.37 -6.19 12.18
N LEU A 411 -16.69 -7.29 11.87
CA LEU A 411 -15.38 -7.27 11.21
C LEU A 411 -15.45 -6.66 9.81
N ASP A 412 -16.49 -7.01 9.03
CA ASP A 412 -16.69 -6.41 7.70
C ASP A 412 -16.93 -4.89 7.79
N LEU A 413 -17.74 -4.44 8.75
CA LEU A 413 -17.92 -3.00 9.01
C LEU A 413 -16.60 -2.34 9.43
N GLN A 414 -15.86 -2.94 10.35
CA GLN A 414 -14.56 -2.42 10.81
C GLN A 414 -13.53 -2.34 9.68
N ALA A 415 -13.47 -3.34 8.80
CA ALA A 415 -12.61 -3.32 7.62
C ALA A 415 -13.00 -2.19 6.65
N ARG A 416 -14.29 -1.92 6.47
CA ARG A 416 -14.77 -0.76 5.68
C ARG A 416 -14.42 0.58 6.32
N ILE A 417 -14.46 0.67 7.65
CA ILE A 417 -14.03 1.88 8.39
C ILE A 417 -12.52 2.09 8.22
N CYS A 418 -11.71 1.05 8.45
CA CYS A 418 -10.27 1.10 8.26
C CYS A 418 -9.87 1.41 6.82
N SER A 419 -10.63 0.91 5.85
CA SER A 419 -10.51 1.28 4.42
C SER A 419 -10.68 2.78 4.20
N PHE A 420 -11.70 3.39 4.80
CA PHE A 420 -11.89 4.85 4.74
C PHE A 420 -10.74 5.61 5.41
N LEU A 421 -10.33 5.20 6.60
CA LEU A 421 -9.23 5.84 7.35
C LEU A 421 -7.90 5.72 6.59
N HIS A 422 -7.67 4.60 5.91
CA HIS A 422 -6.52 4.37 5.05
C HIS A 422 -6.50 5.40 3.90
N SER A 423 -7.60 5.53 3.16
CA SER A 423 -7.72 6.55 2.12
C SER A 423 -7.54 7.97 2.67
N ALA A 424 -8.07 8.25 3.86
CA ALA A 424 -8.00 9.58 4.47
C ALA A 424 -6.56 10.00 4.82
N PHE A 425 -5.74 9.12 5.42
CA PHE A 425 -4.34 9.48 5.69
C PHE A 425 -3.50 9.56 4.41
N TYR A 426 -3.79 8.72 3.40
CA TYR A 426 -3.12 8.78 2.11
C TYR A 426 -3.38 10.13 1.42
N VAL A 427 -4.65 10.55 1.36
CA VAL A 427 -5.04 11.87 0.82
C VAL A 427 -4.38 12.99 1.63
N ARG A 428 -4.39 12.91 2.97
CA ARG A 428 -3.75 13.92 3.83
C ARG A 428 -2.27 14.09 3.53
N ASN A 429 -1.54 12.98 3.39
CA ASN A 429 -0.11 13.00 3.08
C ASN A 429 0.17 13.65 1.72
N ARG A 430 -0.77 13.52 0.77
CA ARG A 430 -0.61 14.04 -0.59
C ARG A 430 -0.96 15.53 -0.73
N ILE A 431 -2.10 15.95 -0.18
CA ILE A 431 -2.60 17.34 -0.37
C ILE A 431 -2.35 18.24 0.84
N GLY A 432 -1.81 17.70 1.93
CA GLY A 432 -1.58 18.40 3.19
C GLY A 432 -2.81 18.43 4.11
N GLU A 433 -2.56 18.70 5.40
CA GLU A 433 -3.59 18.69 6.44
C GLU A 433 -4.69 19.72 6.20
N GLY A 434 -4.32 20.98 5.94
CA GLY A 434 -5.27 22.09 5.77
C GLY A 434 -6.29 21.84 4.64
N PRO A 435 -5.84 21.57 3.40
CA PRO A 435 -6.73 21.25 2.28
C PRO A 435 -7.59 20.01 2.53
N HIS A 436 -7.03 18.96 3.16
CA HIS A 436 -7.79 17.77 3.50
C HIS A 436 -8.89 18.07 4.54
N ARG A 437 -8.58 18.81 5.62
CA ARG A 437 -9.59 19.21 6.62
C ARG A 437 -10.68 20.10 6.02
N ALA A 438 -10.34 21.02 5.11
CA ALA A 438 -11.33 21.81 4.40
C ALA A 438 -12.29 20.94 3.57
N THR A 439 -11.74 19.91 2.92
CA THR A 439 -12.53 18.92 2.16
C THR A 439 -13.44 18.12 3.08
N LEU A 440 -12.92 17.56 4.18
CA LEU A 440 -13.71 16.83 5.17
C LEU A 440 -14.83 17.69 5.77
N LYS A 441 -14.57 18.98 6.04
CA LYS A 441 -15.58 19.90 6.56
C LYS A 441 -16.71 20.12 5.56
N SER A 442 -16.39 20.37 4.29
CA SER A 442 -17.37 20.53 3.21
C SER A 442 -18.23 19.27 3.05
N GLN A 443 -17.61 18.09 3.04
CA GLN A 443 -18.34 16.82 2.93
C GLN A 443 -19.20 16.52 4.17
N SER A 444 -18.69 16.83 5.36
CA SER A 444 -19.42 16.68 6.63
C SER A 444 -20.67 17.56 6.68
N GLU A 445 -20.57 18.83 6.26
CA GLU A 445 -21.71 19.75 6.16
C GLU A 445 -22.75 19.25 5.14
N ARG A 446 -22.30 18.66 4.03
CA ARG A 446 -23.18 18.06 3.01
C ARG A 446 -23.94 16.86 3.58
N LEU A 447 -23.24 15.93 4.25
CA LEU A 447 -23.86 14.77 4.91
C LEU A 447 -24.83 15.21 6.01
N LYS A 448 -24.48 16.23 6.80
CA LYS A 448 -25.36 16.78 7.83
C LYS A 448 -26.69 17.28 7.24
N LYS A 449 -26.63 18.07 6.17
CA LYS A 449 -27.85 18.55 5.48
C LYS A 449 -28.73 17.41 4.97
N ILE A 450 -28.11 16.32 4.54
CA ILE A 450 -28.82 15.12 4.07
C ILE A 450 -29.48 14.38 5.24
N LEU A 451 -28.83 14.31 6.40
CA LEU A 451 -29.35 13.69 7.62
C LEU A 451 -30.44 14.55 8.31
N ASP A 452 -30.35 15.87 8.20
CA ASP A 452 -31.31 16.81 8.81
C ASP A 452 -32.59 16.99 7.96
N ASP A 453 -32.69 16.43 6.75
CA ASP A 453 -33.88 16.55 5.88
C ASP A 453 -35.00 15.58 6.31
N PRO A 454 -36.08 16.06 6.95
CA PRO A 454 -37.16 15.21 7.45
C PRO A 454 -38.02 14.60 6.34
N ASN A 455 -37.96 15.13 5.11
CA ASN A 455 -38.76 14.65 3.98
C ASN A 455 -38.05 13.57 3.17
N ARG A 456 -36.87 13.14 3.62
CA ARG A 456 -36.08 12.18 2.86
C ARG A 456 -36.65 10.77 3.01
N SER A 457 -37.24 10.29 1.91
CA SER A 457 -37.44 8.86 1.69
C SER A 457 -36.09 8.16 1.82
N VAL A 458 -35.88 7.39 2.88
CA VAL A 458 -34.69 6.57 3.08
C VAL A 458 -34.59 5.63 1.88
N SER A 459 -33.70 5.94 0.93
CA SER A 459 -33.35 5.00 -0.12
C SER A 459 -32.77 3.78 0.61
N PRO A 460 -33.31 2.56 0.41
CA PRO A 460 -32.80 1.39 1.08
C PRO A 460 -31.31 1.29 0.82
N VAL A 461 -30.52 1.15 1.90
CA VAL A 461 -29.09 0.86 1.81
C VAL A 461 -28.96 -0.30 0.84
N PRO A 462 -28.22 -0.16 -0.28
CA PRO A 462 -28.04 -1.28 -1.19
C PRO A 462 -27.54 -2.45 -0.35
N PRO A 463 -28.14 -3.65 -0.47
CA PRO A 463 -27.65 -4.81 0.28
C PRO A 463 -26.15 -4.88 0.07
N PRO A 464 -25.36 -5.17 1.14
CA PRO A 464 -23.91 -5.18 1.06
C PRO A 464 -23.57 -5.90 -0.22
N SER A 465 -22.98 -5.15 -1.17
CA SER A 465 -22.56 -5.72 -2.43
C SER A 465 -21.56 -6.75 -1.99
N THR A 466 -21.99 -8.02 -1.92
CA THR A 466 -21.12 -9.13 -1.64
C THR A 466 -20.11 -8.99 -2.75
N ALA A 467 -18.96 -8.38 -2.42
CA ALA A 467 -17.81 -8.39 -3.26
C ALA A 467 -17.73 -9.85 -3.67
N ALA A 468 -17.90 -10.10 -4.96
CA ALA A 468 -17.91 -11.44 -5.48
C ALA A 468 -16.58 -12.05 -5.07
N THR A 469 -16.56 -12.73 -3.93
CA THR A 469 -15.73 -13.88 -3.73
C THR A 469 -15.96 -14.66 -5.01
N PHE A 470 -14.89 -14.89 -5.76
CA PHE A 470 -14.86 -15.73 -6.95
C PHE A 470 -15.38 -17.13 -6.59
N ALA A 471 -16.68 -17.25 -6.34
CA ALA A 471 -17.41 -18.48 -6.24
C ALA A 471 -17.72 -18.84 -7.69
N GLY A 472 -17.26 -20.04 -8.08
CA GLY A 472 -17.22 -20.60 -9.42
C GLY A 472 -18.20 -19.99 -10.43
N ALA A 473 -17.65 -19.64 -11.59
CA ALA A 473 -18.41 -19.35 -12.79
C ALA A 473 -19.59 -20.33 -12.93
N PRO A 474 -20.81 -19.87 -13.24
CA PRO A 474 -21.89 -20.77 -13.60
C PRO A 474 -21.43 -21.66 -14.75
N PRO A 475 -21.84 -22.94 -14.81
CA PRO A 475 -21.45 -23.81 -15.90
C PRO A 475 -21.90 -23.17 -17.22
N MET A 476 -20.92 -22.81 -18.05
CA MET A 476 -21.14 -22.32 -19.40
C MET A 476 -22.02 -23.33 -20.15
N PRO A 477 -23.04 -22.89 -20.89
CA PRO A 477 -23.78 -23.79 -21.76
C PRO A 477 -22.80 -24.41 -22.76
N ASN A 478 -22.74 -25.75 -22.75
CA ASN A 478 -21.93 -26.56 -23.64
C ASN A 478 -22.41 -26.35 -25.09
N ASN A 479 -21.84 -25.35 -25.75
CA ASN A 479 -22.11 -25.06 -27.15
C ASN A 479 -21.11 -25.86 -27.97
N ASN A 480 -21.49 -27.08 -28.34
CA ASN A 480 -20.71 -27.99 -29.17
C ASN A 480 -21.16 -27.86 -30.63
N PRO A 481 -20.43 -27.19 -31.53
CA PRO A 481 -20.79 -27.09 -32.93
C PRO A 481 -20.00 -28.16 -33.69
N ASN A 482 -20.47 -29.41 -33.66
CA ASN A 482 -20.04 -30.43 -34.61
C ASN A 482 -21.17 -31.44 -34.82
N ASN A 483 -22.08 -31.06 -35.72
CA ASN A 483 -23.07 -31.94 -36.30
C ASN A 483 -22.86 -31.96 -37.81
N TYR A 484 -22.02 -32.87 -38.30
CA TYR A 484 -22.04 -33.38 -39.68
C TYR A 484 -21.39 -34.77 -39.70
N GLY A 485 -22.08 -35.73 -40.32
CA GLY A 485 -21.46 -36.98 -40.80
C GLY A 485 -22.07 -38.24 -40.20
N GLY A 486 -23.01 -38.83 -40.94
CA GLY A 486 -23.57 -40.14 -40.62
C GLY A 486 -22.57 -41.28 -40.76
N GLY A 487 -22.91 -42.38 -40.10
CA GLY A 487 -22.21 -43.65 -40.19
C GLY A 487 -22.85 -44.68 -39.26
N GLN A 488 -23.82 -45.43 -39.79
CA GLN A 488 -24.34 -46.63 -39.15
C GLN A 488 -23.22 -47.67 -39.05
N TYR A 489 -22.96 -48.19 -37.85
CA TYR A 489 -22.31 -49.50 -37.66
C TYR A 489 -22.93 -50.25 -36.47
N PRO A 490 -23.03 -51.59 -36.56
CA PRO A 490 -23.77 -52.40 -35.60
C PRO A 490 -22.93 -52.73 -34.36
N MET A 491 -23.60 -52.75 -33.21
CA MET A 491 -23.11 -53.25 -31.93
C MET A 491 -22.74 -54.74 -31.99
N PRO A 492 -21.67 -55.15 -31.30
CA PRO A 492 -21.71 -56.43 -30.61
C PRO A 492 -21.24 -56.34 -29.16
N GLY A 493 -21.93 -57.09 -28.31
CA GLY A 493 -21.28 -57.81 -27.21
C GLY A 493 -21.09 -57.05 -25.90
N ALA A 494 -22.12 -57.08 -25.05
CA ALA A 494 -21.95 -56.91 -23.62
C ALA A 494 -21.11 -58.08 -23.06
N MET A 495 -19.92 -57.78 -22.54
CA MET A 495 -19.18 -58.64 -21.62
C MET A 495 -19.02 -57.93 -20.28
N GLY A 496 -19.45 -58.63 -19.23
CA GLY A 496 -19.49 -58.15 -17.86
C GLY A 496 -18.12 -57.85 -17.27
N MET A 497 -18.06 -56.77 -16.50
CA MET A 497 -16.99 -56.47 -15.56
C MET A 497 -17.21 -57.27 -14.26
N PRO A 498 -16.16 -57.83 -13.64
CA PRO A 498 -16.24 -58.47 -12.33
C PRO A 498 -16.29 -57.42 -11.19
N PRO A 499 -16.75 -57.79 -9.99
CA PRO A 499 -17.00 -56.85 -8.90
C PRO A 499 -15.68 -56.34 -8.31
N MET A 500 -15.58 -55.01 -8.15
CA MET A 500 -14.53 -54.40 -7.34
C MET A 500 -14.71 -54.79 -5.87
N HIS A 501 -13.68 -55.41 -5.29
CA HIS A 501 -13.57 -55.58 -3.85
C HIS A 501 -13.39 -54.21 -3.18
N GLN A 502 -14.37 -53.84 -2.37
CA GLN A 502 -14.31 -52.73 -1.43
C GLN A 502 -13.31 -53.10 -0.34
N GLN A 503 -12.09 -52.53 -0.39
CA GLN A 503 -11.16 -52.57 0.74
C GLN A 503 -11.72 -51.67 1.84
N GLN A 504 -12.24 -52.29 2.90
CA GLN A 504 -12.56 -51.63 4.16
C GLN A 504 -11.27 -51.04 4.74
N GLN A 505 -11.19 -49.72 4.78
CA GLN A 505 -10.21 -49.03 5.62
C GLN A 505 -10.54 -49.31 7.09
N PRO A 506 -9.55 -49.67 7.94
CA PRO A 506 -9.78 -49.74 9.37
C PRO A 506 -10.05 -48.34 9.94
N PRO A 507 -10.88 -48.21 10.99
CA PRO A 507 -11.20 -46.92 11.60
C PRO A 507 -9.94 -46.29 12.22
N PRO A 508 -9.84 -44.94 12.22
CA PRO A 508 -8.72 -44.26 12.87
C PRO A 508 -8.75 -44.54 14.36
N HIS A 509 -7.65 -45.11 14.86
CA HIS A 509 -7.41 -45.31 16.28
C HIS A 509 -7.13 -43.93 16.90
N TYR A 510 -8.08 -43.42 17.70
CA TYR A 510 -7.88 -42.23 18.53
C TYR A 510 -6.85 -42.57 19.63
N GLY A 511 -5.59 -42.23 19.37
CA GLY A 511 -4.55 -42.14 20.38
C GLY A 511 -4.84 -40.95 21.29
N GLY A 512 -4.98 -41.24 22.58
CA GLY A 512 -5.42 -40.31 23.61
C GLY A 512 -4.50 -39.11 23.85
N MET A 513 -5.11 -38.13 24.53
CA MET A 513 -4.47 -36.94 25.12
C MET A 513 -3.18 -37.29 25.88
N PRO A 514 -2.13 -36.44 25.80
CA PRO A 514 -1.01 -36.54 26.73
C PRO A 514 -1.44 -36.00 28.11
N PRO A 515 -1.22 -36.74 29.21
CA PRO A 515 -1.39 -36.20 30.54
C PRO A 515 -0.19 -35.31 30.90
N MET A 516 -0.47 -34.04 31.19
CA MET A 516 0.44 -33.16 31.92
C MET A 516 0.49 -33.63 33.38
N GLY A 517 1.66 -34.11 33.82
CA GLY A 517 1.88 -34.50 35.21
C GLY A 517 3.30 -35.03 35.44
N TYR A 518 4.24 -34.12 35.73
CA TYR A 518 5.52 -34.51 36.30
C TYR A 518 5.30 -34.92 37.77
N GLN A 519 5.39 -36.22 38.06
CA GLN A 519 5.70 -36.72 39.40
C GLN A 519 7.08 -37.36 39.38
N GLN A 520 7.96 -36.84 40.23
CA GLN A 520 9.29 -37.38 40.53
C GLN A 520 9.16 -38.81 41.07
N ALA A 521 9.88 -39.75 40.47
CA ALA A 521 10.14 -41.06 41.04
C ALA A 521 11.66 -41.31 41.13
N GLN A 522 12.09 -41.74 42.31
CA GLN A 522 13.46 -42.08 42.68
C GLN A 522 14.02 -43.30 41.92
N PRO A 523 15.36 -43.48 41.86
CA PRO A 523 15.99 -44.49 41.02
C PRO A 523 16.08 -45.86 41.72
N GLY A 524 15.71 -46.91 40.99
CA GLY A 524 16.04 -48.30 41.29
C GLY A 524 17.04 -48.85 40.25
N PRO A 525 17.89 -49.83 40.62
CA PRO A 525 19.14 -50.12 39.91
C PRO A 525 19.02 -51.27 38.90
N TYR A 526 20.08 -51.41 38.10
CA TYR A 526 20.45 -52.49 37.16
C TYR A 526 20.12 -52.29 35.68
N GLY A 527 21.18 -52.31 34.88
CA GLY A 527 21.12 -52.45 33.43
C GLY A 527 22.32 -51.82 32.73
N GLN A 528 23.51 -52.42 32.88
CA GLN A 528 24.71 -52.03 32.14
C GLN A 528 24.50 -52.13 30.62
N GLN A 529 24.80 -51.07 29.88
CA GLN A 529 25.34 -51.14 28.52
C GLN A 529 26.27 -49.93 28.25
N PRO A 530 27.27 -50.08 27.35
CA PRO A 530 28.49 -49.28 27.38
C PRO A 530 28.36 -47.93 26.68
N HIS A 531 28.94 -46.92 27.33
CA HIS A 531 29.24 -45.60 26.79
C HIS A 531 30.26 -45.67 25.65
N VAL A 532 29.89 -45.16 24.48
CA VAL A 532 30.84 -44.56 23.54
C VAL A 532 30.21 -43.26 23.02
N GLN A 533 31.01 -42.18 23.06
CA GLN A 533 30.84 -40.94 22.30
C GLN A 533 29.89 -39.84 22.83
N GLN A 534 30.32 -39.13 23.88
CA GLN A 534 30.00 -37.70 24.02
C GLN A 534 31.05 -36.96 24.86
N GLN A 535 32.23 -36.71 24.26
CA GLN A 535 33.25 -35.83 24.84
C GLN A 535 33.90 -35.00 23.74
N GLN A 536 33.10 -34.15 23.07
CA GLN A 536 33.64 -33.12 22.18
C GLN A 536 32.63 -31.99 21.93
N GLN A 537 32.07 -31.38 22.97
CA GLN A 537 31.30 -30.13 22.79
C GLN A 537 31.20 -29.23 24.03
N GLN A 538 32.10 -29.38 25.01
CA GLN A 538 32.15 -28.49 26.20
C GLN A 538 33.41 -27.61 26.31
N GLN A 539 34.25 -27.53 25.27
CA GLN A 539 35.47 -26.69 25.31
C GLN A 539 35.42 -25.37 24.50
N HIS A 540 34.27 -24.96 23.94
CA HIS A 540 34.20 -23.74 23.11
C HIS A 540 33.43 -22.54 23.70
N GLN A 541 33.10 -22.54 25.00
CA GLN A 541 32.46 -21.37 25.66
C GLN A 541 33.28 -20.78 26.82
N GLN A 542 34.61 -20.69 26.71
CA GLN A 542 35.42 -19.89 27.64
C GLN A 542 36.35 -18.85 26.99
N TYR A 543 36.18 -18.55 25.71
CA TYR A 543 36.97 -17.51 25.03
C TYR A 543 36.11 -16.38 24.50
N TYR A 544 35.29 -15.75 25.35
CA TYR A 544 34.74 -14.42 25.08
C TYR A 544 34.32 -13.76 26.39
N TYR A 545 35.29 -13.49 27.27
CA TYR A 545 35.26 -12.40 28.26
C TYR A 545 36.67 -12.24 28.83
N GLN A 546 37.50 -11.48 28.12
CA GLN A 546 38.51 -10.58 28.67
C GLN A 546 38.75 -9.46 27.65
#